data_AF-A0A8T4TRG7-F1
#
_entry.id   AF-A0A8T4TRG7-F1
#
_cell.length_a   1.000
_cell.length_b   1.000
_cell.length_c   1.000
_cell.angle_alpha   90.00
_cell.angle_beta   90.00
_cell.angle_gamma   90.00
#
_symmetry.space_group_name_H-M   'P 1'
#
loop_
_entity.id
_entity.type
_entity.pdbx_description
1 polymer ?
#
loop_
_entity_poly.entity_id
_entity_poly.type
_entity_poly.pdbx_seq_one_letter_code
_entity_poly.pdbx_strand_id
1 'polypeptide(L)'
;IYTKLQGKVIAMSDGIVTSIIPAFIRCIRAPGEQSGRGYASAVFVYHPTLDKTVNYGEIDIDKVKVKVGDKVKAGQILGDGTTYCNMLHFELYNGRYIGDYNNALNWFPPNNIKLTQANECEKKNYLKPAGLINPTSFLKTMTI
;
A
#
# COMPACT_ATOMS: atom_id res chain seq x y z
N ILE A 1 11.20 4.16 2.90
CA ILE A 1 10.55 2.99 3.54
C ILE A 1 11.00 1.77 2.75
N TYR A 2 11.86 0.94 3.34
CA TYR A 2 12.40 -0.27 2.71
C TYR A 2 11.97 -1.47 3.57
N THR A 3 11.39 -2.49 2.94
CA THR A 3 11.17 -3.80 3.57
C THR A 3 12.04 -4.82 2.83
N LYS A 4 13.20 -5.14 3.41
CA LYS A 4 13.86 -6.43 3.14
C LYS A 4 13.66 -7.29 4.39
N LEU A 5 13.25 -8.54 4.19
CA LEU A 5 12.83 -9.52 5.23
C LEU A 5 11.43 -9.24 5.80
N GLN A 6 10.92 -10.18 6.62
CA GLN A 6 9.59 -10.20 7.24
C GLN A 6 9.41 -8.98 8.14
N GLY A 7 9.16 -7.82 7.52
CA GLY A 7 8.96 -6.54 8.17
C GLY A 7 7.61 -6.49 8.88
N LYS A 8 7.38 -5.44 9.65
CA LYS A 8 6.05 -5.12 10.17
C LYS A 8 5.44 -4.04 9.29
N VAL A 9 4.18 -4.23 8.90
CA VAL A 9 3.40 -3.17 8.28
C VAL A 9 2.75 -2.37 9.40
N ILE A 10 3.06 -1.08 9.46
CA ILE A 10 2.76 -0.22 10.61
C ILE A 10 1.95 0.98 10.13
N ALA A 11 0.91 1.35 10.89
CA ALA A 11 0.13 2.56 10.64
C ALA A 11 0.99 3.80 10.86
N MET A 12 1.03 4.70 9.89
CA MET A 12 1.84 5.91 9.97
C MET A 12 1.22 7.00 10.87
N SER A 13 -0.09 6.93 11.08
CA SER A 13 -0.87 7.91 11.83
C SER A 13 -2.12 7.25 12.42
N ASP A 14 -2.78 7.94 13.33
CA ASP A 14 -4.07 7.53 13.88
C ASP A 14 -5.12 7.42 12.77
N GLY A 15 -6.00 6.43 12.86
CA GLY A 15 -7.00 6.22 11.81
C GLY A 15 -8.03 5.15 12.13
N ILE A 16 -8.83 4.82 11.12
CA ILE A 16 -9.89 3.81 11.18
C ILE A 16 -9.71 2.87 10.00
N VAL A 17 -9.64 1.56 10.27
CA VAL A 17 -9.58 0.54 9.21
C VAL A 17 -10.90 0.57 8.43
N THR A 18 -10.84 0.89 7.14
CA THR A 18 -12.03 0.99 6.28
C THR A 18 -12.28 -0.27 5.47
N SER A 19 -11.22 -1.00 5.10
CA SER A 19 -11.33 -2.25 4.37
C SER A 19 -10.09 -3.12 4.58
N ILE A 20 -10.25 -4.42 4.37
CA ILE A 20 -9.17 -5.39 4.30
C ILE A 20 -9.43 -6.23 3.05
N ILE A 21 -8.50 -6.19 2.10
CA ILE A 21 -8.61 -6.98 0.87
C ILE A 21 -7.66 -8.17 1.00
N PRO A 22 -8.19 -9.39 1.23
CA PRO A 22 -7.37 -10.59 1.15
C PRO A 22 -6.93 -10.81 -0.29
N ALA A 23 -5.69 -11.29 -0.47
CA ALA A 23 -5.13 -11.55 -1.80
C ALA A 23 -5.16 -10.34 -2.77
N PHE A 24 -4.97 -9.13 -2.23
CA PHE A 24 -4.89 -7.87 -2.97
C PHE A 24 -3.95 -7.92 -4.18
N ILE A 25 -2.76 -8.51 -4.02
CA ILE A 25 -1.81 -8.64 -5.12
C ILE A 25 -1.17 -10.02 -5.13
N ARG A 26 -0.88 -10.52 -6.33
CA ARG A 26 -0.08 -11.73 -6.53
C ARG A 26 1.38 -11.33 -6.72
N CYS A 27 2.23 -11.80 -5.82
CA CYS A 27 3.67 -11.70 -5.95
C CYS A 27 4.15 -12.69 -7.02
N ILE A 28 4.58 -12.17 -8.16
CA ILE A 28 5.12 -12.96 -9.26
C ILE A 28 6.64 -12.83 -9.23
N ARG A 29 7.31 -13.98 -9.23
CA ARG A 29 8.77 -14.08 -9.25
C ARG A 29 9.34 -13.48 -10.54
N ALA A 30 10.23 -12.51 -10.43
CA ALA A 30 11.08 -12.09 -11.54
C ALA A 30 12.10 -13.20 -11.90
N PRO A 31 12.44 -13.42 -13.18
CA PRO A 31 13.45 -14.39 -13.55
C PRO A 31 14.78 -14.15 -12.81
N GLY A 32 15.26 -15.16 -12.06
CA GLY A 32 16.53 -15.10 -11.33
C GLY A 32 16.45 -14.74 -9.84
N GLU A 33 15.30 -14.33 -9.31
CA GLU A 33 15.16 -14.01 -7.87
C GLU A 33 14.88 -15.24 -7.01
N GLN A 34 15.20 -15.20 -5.70
CA GLN A 34 14.85 -16.25 -4.72
C GLN A 34 13.51 -16.00 -4.01
N SER A 35 12.79 -14.92 -4.34
CA SER A 35 11.48 -14.59 -3.77
C SER A 35 10.42 -15.67 -4.07
N GLY A 36 9.55 -15.93 -3.09
CA GLY A 36 8.49 -16.93 -3.20
C GLY A 36 7.30 -16.44 -4.04
N ARG A 37 6.44 -17.38 -4.48
CA ARG A 37 5.15 -17.06 -5.14
C ARG A 37 4.06 -17.09 -4.09
N GLY A 38 3.24 -16.05 -4.03
CA GLY A 38 2.13 -15.98 -3.08
C GLY A 38 1.22 -14.79 -3.35
N TYR A 39 0.19 -14.68 -2.52
CA TYR A 39 -0.69 -13.53 -2.51
C TYR A 39 -0.47 -12.76 -1.22
N ALA A 40 -0.54 -11.43 -1.32
CA ALA A 40 -0.48 -10.54 -0.17
C ALA A 40 -1.80 -9.79 0.00
N SER A 41 -2.15 -9.50 1.24
CA SER A 41 -3.30 -8.71 1.65
C SER A 41 -2.96 -7.23 1.72
N ALA A 42 -4.01 -6.41 1.67
CA ALA A 42 -3.97 -4.98 1.88
C ALA A 42 -4.89 -4.55 3.02
N VAL A 43 -4.45 -3.60 3.83
CA VAL A 43 -5.25 -2.94 4.86
C VAL A 43 -5.43 -1.47 4.49
N PHE A 44 -6.68 -1.03 4.38
CA PHE A 44 -7.02 0.36 4.09
C PHE A 44 -7.34 1.08 5.40
N VAL A 45 -6.68 2.20 5.66
CA VAL A 45 -6.91 3.03 6.86
C VAL A 45 -7.25 4.44 6.45
N TYR A 46 -8.43 4.92 6.84
CA TYR A 46 -8.79 6.34 6.74
C TYR A 46 -8.21 7.10 7.93
N HIS A 47 -7.52 8.20 7.64
CA HIS A 47 -6.89 9.10 8.60
C HIS A 47 -7.69 10.42 8.63
N PRO A 48 -8.62 10.61 9.59
CA PRO A 48 -9.53 11.76 9.59
C PRO A 48 -8.83 13.12 9.66
N THR A 49 -7.70 13.21 10.37
CA THR A 49 -6.91 14.44 10.50
C THR A 49 -6.28 14.90 9.19
N LEU A 50 -6.18 14.00 8.21
CA LEU A 50 -5.58 14.24 6.91
C LEU A 50 -6.63 14.27 5.80
N ASP A 51 -7.83 13.77 6.10
CA ASP A 51 -8.87 13.42 5.14
C ASP A 51 -8.31 12.61 3.95
N LYS A 52 -7.61 11.52 4.29
CA LYS A 52 -6.99 10.61 3.32
C LYS A 52 -7.14 9.16 3.77
N THR A 53 -7.18 8.25 2.80
CA THR A 53 -7.06 6.82 3.05
C THR A 53 -5.73 6.30 2.53
N VAL A 54 -5.04 5.48 3.32
CA VAL A 54 -3.79 4.82 2.91
C VAL A 54 -4.07 3.33 2.74
N ASN A 55 -3.64 2.78 1.61
CA ASN A 55 -3.51 1.34 1.41
C ASN A 55 -2.12 0.89 1.88
N TYR A 56 -2.11 0.08 2.94
CA TYR A 56 -0.94 -0.63 3.42
C TYR A 56 -0.96 -2.05 2.85
N GLY A 57 -0.37 -2.24 1.68
CA GLY A 57 -0.28 -3.54 1.01
C GLY A 57 0.90 -4.39 1.49
N GLU A 58 1.04 -5.56 0.88
CA GLU A 58 2.14 -6.49 1.12
C GLU A 58 2.17 -7.13 2.52
N ILE A 59 1.01 -7.43 3.09
CA ILE A 59 0.86 -8.21 4.34
C ILE A 59 0.61 -9.68 3.99
N ASP A 60 1.22 -10.64 4.68
CA ASP A 60 0.87 -12.06 4.48
C ASP A 60 -0.61 -12.32 4.81
N ILE A 61 -1.31 -13.13 4.01
CA ILE A 61 -2.78 -13.29 4.08
C ILE A 61 -3.29 -13.62 5.48
N ASP A 62 -2.58 -14.49 6.19
CA ASP A 62 -2.91 -14.98 7.52
C ASP A 62 -2.29 -14.14 8.66
N LYS A 63 -1.66 -13.01 8.33
CA LYS A 63 -0.91 -12.17 9.28
C LYS A 63 -1.48 -10.76 9.47
N VAL A 64 -2.67 -10.48 8.97
CA VAL A 64 -3.39 -9.23 9.30
C VAL A 64 -3.82 -9.27 10.77
N LYS A 65 -3.55 -8.19 11.51
CA LYS A 65 -3.74 -8.11 12.99
C LYS A 65 -4.85 -7.16 13.42
N VAL A 66 -5.56 -6.59 12.46
CA VAL A 66 -6.66 -5.64 12.66
C VAL A 66 -7.90 -6.12 11.91
N LYS A 67 -9.06 -5.55 12.23
CA LYS A 67 -10.33 -5.78 11.52
C LYS A 67 -10.93 -4.47 11.03
N VAL A 68 -11.83 -4.56 10.06
CA VAL A 68 -12.60 -3.40 9.57
C VAL A 68 -13.36 -2.75 10.73
N GLY A 69 -13.29 -1.42 10.80
CA GLY A 69 -13.87 -0.61 11.87
C GLY A 69 -12.94 -0.35 13.06
N ASP A 70 -11.81 -1.06 13.17
CA ASP A 70 -10.85 -0.80 14.24
C ASP A 70 -10.27 0.62 14.15
N LYS A 71 -10.10 1.25 15.31
CA LYS A 71 -9.28 2.45 15.45
C LYS A 71 -7.84 2.01 15.61
N VAL A 72 -6.93 2.58 14.81
CA VAL A 72 -5.50 2.32 14.89
C VAL A 72 -4.76 3.56 15.36
N LYS A 73 -3.61 3.35 16.00
CA LYS A 73 -2.68 4.42 16.42
C LYS A 73 -1.45 4.49 15.53
N ALA A 74 -0.86 5.67 15.43
CA ALA A 74 0.47 5.82 14.85
C ALA A 74 1.45 4.83 15.50
N GLY A 75 2.21 4.09 14.70
CA GLY A 75 3.13 3.05 15.18
C GLY A 75 2.48 1.68 15.44
N GLN A 76 1.15 1.55 15.34
CA GLN A 76 0.48 0.26 15.53
C GLN A 76 0.79 -0.70 14.38
N ILE A 77 1.14 -1.95 14.72
CA ILE A 77 1.33 -3.03 13.75
C ILE A 77 -0.03 -3.43 13.17
N LEU A 78 -0.17 -3.33 11.85
CA LEU A 78 -1.33 -3.74 11.07
C LEU A 78 -1.23 -5.20 10.62
N GLY A 79 -0.01 -5.69 10.42
CA GLY A 79 0.26 -7.08 10.07
C GLY A 79 1.74 -7.35 9.84
N ASP A 80 2.05 -8.62 9.56
CA ASP A 80 3.40 -9.03 9.20
C ASP A 80 3.57 -8.99 7.68
N GLY A 81 4.60 -8.29 7.22
CA GLY A 81 4.88 -8.10 5.80
C GLY A 81 5.24 -9.41 5.12
N THR A 82 4.83 -9.55 3.87
CA THR A 82 5.07 -10.75 3.10
C THR A 82 6.54 -10.92 2.74
N THR A 83 6.98 -12.18 2.67
CA THR A 83 8.30 -12.55 2.13
C THR A 83 8.27 -12.78 0.61
N TYR A 84 7.08 -12.72 -0.01
CA TYR A 84 6.91 -13.02 -1.43
C TYR A 84 7.28 -11.84 -2.34
N CYS A 85 6.85 -10.62 -2.00
CA CYS A 85 7.05 -9.44 -2.86
C CYS A 85 8.33 -8.63 -2.53
N ASN A 86 8.94 -8.80 -1.35
CA ASN A 86 10.14 -8.06 -0.91
C ASN A 86 10.04 -6.53 -1.07
N MET A 87 8.84 -5.97 -0.90
CA MET A 87 8.57 -4.53 -0.97
C MET A 87 7.40 -4.17 -0.07
N LEU A 88 7.13 -2.87 0.05
CA LEU A 88 5.88 -2.33 0.60
C LEU A 88 5.11 -1.70 -0.56
N HIS A 89 3.84 -2.09 -0.72
CA HIS A 89 2.91 -1.42 -1.62
C HIS A 89 2.17 -0.34 -0.83
N PHE A 90 2.25 0.90 -1.29
CA PHE A 90 1.71 2.05 -0.59
C PHE A 90 0.95 2.95 -1.56
N GLU A 91 -0.36 3.09 -1.36
CA GLU A 91 -1.20 3.98 -2.16
C GLU A 91 -1.94 4.97 -1.25
N LEU A 92 -2.20 6.16 -1.78
CA LEU A 92 -2.86 7.24 -1.08
C LEU A 92 -4.10 7.69 -1.85
N TYR A 93 -5.23 7.77 -1.15
CA TYR A 93 -6.52 8.13 -1.71
C TYR A 93 -7.08 9.39 -1.05
N ASN A 94 -7.85 10.17 -1.82
CA ASN A 94 -8.61 11.29 -1.28
C ASN A 94 -9.80 10.81 -0.44
N GLY A 95 -9.99 11.43 0.73
CA GLY A 95 -11.14 11.18 1.59
C GLY A 95 -11.19 9.77 2.16
N ARG A 96 -12.40 9.37 2.56
CA ARG A 96 -12.70 8.04 3.08
C ARG A 96 -12.95 7.07 1.92
N TYR A 97 -12.01 6.17 1.70
CA TYR A 97 -12.09 5.15 0.67
C TYR A 97 -12.30 3.77 1.31
N ILE A 98 -13.27 3.03 0.79
CA ILE A 98 -13.50 1.63 1.12
C ILE A 98 -12.94 0.83 -0.05
N GLY A 99 -11.74 0.27 0.11
CA GLY A 99 -11.16 -0.60 -0.91
C GLY A 99 -12.12 -1.75 -1.18
N ASP A 100 -12.62 -1.85 -2.40
CA ASP A 100 -13.38 -3.00 -2.90
C ASP A 100 -12.48 -3.73 -3.88
N TYR A 101 -12.42 -5.06 -3.82
CA TYR A 101 -11.61 -5.87 -4.73
C TYR A 101 -11.93 -5.57 -6.21
N ASN A 102 -13.20 -5.30 -6.54
CA ASN A 102 -13.63 -5.00 -7.91
C ASN A 102 -13.36 -3.54 -8.33
N ASN A 103 -13.13 -2.64 -7.36
CA ASN A 103 -12.98 -1.21 -7.59
C ASN A 103 -11.66 -0.66 -7.04
N ALA A 104 -10.72 -1.52 -6.62
CA ALA A 104 -9.39 -1.16 -6.23
C ALA A 104 -8.78 -0.42 -7.43
N LEU A 105 -8.54 0.88 -7.26
CA LEU A 105 -7.99 1.72 -8.31
C LEU A 105 -6.51 1.37 -8.47
N ASN A 106 -6.25 0.23 -9.11
CA ASN A 106 -4.91 -0.17 -9.47
C ASN A 106 -4.44 0.73 -10.59
N TRP A 107 -3.28 1.34 -10.38
CA TRP A 107 -2.64 2.13 -11.41
C TRP A 107 -1.21 1.67 -11.60
N PHE A 108 -0.90 1.26 -12.82
CA PHE A 108 0.44 0.92 -13.26
C PHE A 108 0.87 1.93 -14.33
N PRO A 109 2.15 2.29 -14.40
CA PRO A 109 2.67 2.99 -15.58
C PRO A 109 2.41 2.14 -16.85
N PRO A 110 2.31 2.77 -18.04
CA PRO A 110 2.16 2.03 -19.29
C PRO A 110 3.27 0.97 -19.46
N ASN A 111 2.92 -0.20 -20.00
CA ASN A 111 3.79 -1.40 -20.05
C ASN A 111 5.14 -1.19 -20.76
N ASN A 112 5.27 -0.16 -21.60
CA ASN A 112 6.50 0.18 -22.33
C ASN A 112 7.40 1.18 -21.59
N ILE A 113 7.04 1.61 -20.37
CA ILE A 113 7.81 2.59 -19.60
C ILE A 113 8.74 1.88 -18.63
N LYS A 114 10.06 2.04 -18.85
CA LYS A 114 11.08 1.70 -17.85
C LYS A 114 11.27 2.90 -16.92
N LEU A 115 10.84 2.76 -15.68
CA LEU A 115 11.10 3.75 -14.63
C LEU A 115 12.54 3.60 -14.17
N THR A 116 13.36 4.62 -14.41
CA THR A 116 14.78 4.64 -14.02
C THR A 116 15.06 5.63 -12.89
N GLN A 117 14.10 6.52 -12.61
CA GLN A 117 14.19 7.52 -11.55
C GLN A 117 12.98 7.49 -10.62
N ALA A 118 13.19 7.88 -9.36
CA ALA A 118 12.10 8.08 -8.41
C ALA A 118 11.11 9.15 -8.92
N ASN A 119 9.81 8.89 -8.79
CA ASN A 119 8.71 9.77 -9.20
C ASN A 119 8.64 10.09 -10.70
N GLU A 120 9.32 9.31 -11.56
CA GLU A 120 9.28 9.54 -13.01
C GLU A 120 7.86 9.50 -13.58
N CYS A 121 7.00 8.64 -13.03
CA CYS A 121 5.56 8.61 -13.34
C CYS A 121 4.84 9.94 -13.12
N GLU A 122 5.13 10.61 -12.01
CA GLU A 122 4.54 11.92 -11.70
C GLU A 122 5.08 12.98 -12.65
N LYS A 123 6.41 13.05 -12.83
CA LYS A 123 7.04 14.05 -13.70
C LYS A 123 6.53 14.00 -15.14
N LYS A 124 6.17 12.81 -15.61
CA LYS A 124 5.64 12.58 -16.96
C LYS A 124 4.12 12.77 -17.07
N ASN A 125 3.43 13.11 -15.97
CA ASN A 125 1.99 13.39 -15.93
C ASN A 125 1.12 12.30 -16.58
N TYR A 126 1.45 11.02 -16.34
CA TYR A 126 0.58 9.94 -16.81
C TYR A 126 -0.80 10.03 -16.15
N LEU A 127 -1.85 9.72 -16.93
CA LEU A 127 -3.23 9.73 -16.45
C LEU A 127 -3.40 8.69 -15.34
N LYS A 128 -3.74 9.16 -14.15
CA LYS A 128 -4.08 8.35 -12.97
C LYS A 128 -5.58 8.46 -12.69
N PRO A 129 -6.20 7.44 -12.07
CA PRO A 129 -7.55 7.57 -11.53
C PRO A 129 -7.62 8.77 -10.56
N ALA A 130 -8.69 9.56 -10.64
CA ALA A 130 -8.83 10.81 -9.87
C ALA A 130 -8.74 10.62 -8.34
N GLY A 131 -9.08 9.43 -7.86
CA GLY A 131 -8.97 9.07 -6.45
C GLY A 131 -7.54 8.83 -5.96
N LEU A 132 -6.59 8.54 -6.86
CA LEU A 132 -5.22 8.15 -6.52
C LEU A 132 -4.25 9.34 -6.55
N ILE A 133 -3.63 9.60 -5.40
CA ILE A 133 -2.72 10.72 -5.19
C ILE A 133 -1.27 10.22 -5.25
N ASN A 134 -0.31 11.11 -5.54
CA ASN A 134 1.10 10.78 -5.33
C ASN A 134 1.42 10.72 -3.82
N PRO A 135 1.80 9.56 -3.26
CA PRO A 135 2.16 9.46 -1.86
C PRO A 135 3.49 10.15 -1.53
N THR A 136 4.38 10.42 -2.49
CA THR A 136 5.73 10.94 -2.21
C THR A 136 5.70 12.29 -1.48
N SER A 137 4.89 13.24 -1.96
CA SER A 137 4.80 14.56 -1.32
C SER A 137 4.24 14.45 0.11
N PHE A 138 3.27 13.56 0.30
CA PHE A 138 2.66 13.27 1.59
C PHE A 138 3.66 12.61 2.57
N LEU A 139 4.46 11.65 2.09
CA LEU A 139 5.49 11.01 2.91
C LEU A 139 6.58 11.98 3.36
N LYS A 140 6.95 12.98 2.53
CA LYS A 140 7.92 14.02 2.90
C LYS A 140 7.41 14.92 4.04
N THR A 141 6.11 15.18 4.09
CA THR A 141 5.51 15.99 5.17
C THR A 141 5.33 15.24 6.48
N MET A 142 5.45 13.91 6.45
CA MET A 142 5.28 13.00 7.58
C MET A 142 6.59 12.67 8.30
N THR A 143 7.66 13.41 8.04
CA THR A 143 8.96 13.16 8.68
C THR A 143 8.82 13.37 10.19
N ILE A 144 8.91 12.26 10.93
CA ILE A 144 9.02 12.18 12.40
C ILE A 144 10.46 12.53 12.78
#